data_AF-A0A5K0X0F0-F1
#
_entry.id   AF-A0A5K0X0F0-F1
#
_cell.length_a   1.000
_cell.length_b   1.000
_cell.length_c   1.000
_cell.angle_alpha   90.00
_cell.angle_beta   90.00
_cell.angle_gamma   90.00
#
_symmetry.space_group_name_H-M   'P 1'
#
loop_
_entity.id
_entity.type
_entity.pdbx_description
1 polymer ?
#
loop_
_entity_poly.entity_id
_entity_poly.type
_entity_poly.pdbx_seq_one_letter_code
_entity_poly.pdbx_strand_id
1 'polypeptide(L)' 'KSNRPLEWSARYRIALGVARGLHYLHRCCKKRIIHRDIKASNILLGRDFEPQ' A
#
# COMPACT_ATOMS: atom_id res chain seq x y z
N LYS A 1 17.21 4.15 -15.87
CA LYS A 1 16.25 4.36 -14.77
C LYS A 1 16.10 5.86 -14.57
N SER A 2 14.92 6.44 -14.82
CA SER A 2 14.71 7.86 -14.49
C SER A 2 14.69 7.95 -12.96
N ASN A 3 15.75 8.51 -12.37
CA ASN A 3 15.89 8.65 -10.92
C ASN A 3 15.11 9.87 -10.41
N ARG A 4 13.91 10.11 -10.96
CA ARG A 4 13.06 11.20 -10.51
C ARG A 4 12.24 10.71 -9.32
N PRO A 5 12.35 11.36 -8.16
CA PRO A 5 11.51 11.04 -7.01
C PRO A 5 10.04 11.15 -7.42
N LEU A 6 9.19 10.24 -6.92
CA LEU A 6 7.74 10.38 -7.08
C LEU A 6 7.28 11.71 -6.47
N GLU A 7 6.35 12.39 -7.15
CA GLU A 7 5.65 13.56 -6.62
C GLU A 7 4.99 13.23 -5.28
N TRP A 8 4.93 14.22 -4.39
CA TRP A 8 4.37 14.04 -3.05
C TRP A 8 2.94 13.50 -3.09
N SER A 9 2.11 14.00 -4.01
CA SER A 9 0.74 13.57 -4.21
C SER A 9 0.63 12.06 -4.50
N ALA A 10 1.55 11.51 -5.30
CA ALA A 10 1.61 10.08 -5.59
C ALA A 10 2.01 9.28 -4.34
N ARG A 11 3.02 9.74 -3.61
CA ARG A 11 3.46 9.09 -2.35
C ARG A 11 2.34 9.04 -1.31
N TYR A 12 1.61 10.14 -1.17
CA TYR A 12 0.48 10.23 -0.25
C TYR A 12 -0.63 9.25 -0.64
N ARG A 13 -0.99 9.18 -1.92
CA ARG A 13 -1.99 8.20 -2.42
C ARG A 13 -1.57 6.77 -2.11
N ILE A 14 -0.31 6.42 -2.35
CA ILE A 14 0.24 5.08 -2.04
C ILE A 14 0.13 4.80 -0.54
N ALA A 15 0.60 5.71 0.32
CA ALA A 15 0.57 5.52 1.77
C ALA A 15 -0.86 5.35 2.30
N LEU A 16 -1.80 6.16 1.80
CA LEU A 16 -3.21 6.08 2.16
C LEU A 16 -3.83 4.75 1.71
N GLY A 17 -3.51 4.28 0.50
CA GLY A 17 -3.95 3.00 -0.02
C GLY A 17 -3.46 1.82 0.84
N VAL A 18 -2.17 1.81 1.19
CA VAL A 18 -1.58 0.79 2.08
C VAL A 18 -2.26 0.78 3.46
N ALA A 19 -2.50 1.96 4.04
CA ALA A 19 -3.18 2.08 5.33
C ALA A 19 -4.63 1.54 5.27
N ARG A 20 -5.34 1.80 4.18
CA ARG A 20 -6.70 1.24 3.94
C ARG A 20 -6.68 -0.28 3.82
N GLY A 21 -5.73 -0.83 3.05
CA GLY A 21 -5.55 -2.28 2.92
C GLY A 21 -5.26 -2.95 4.27
N LEU A 22 -4.34 -2.38 5.05
CA LEU A 22 -4.04 -2.88 6.40
C LEU A 22 -5.23 -2.78 7.34
N HIS A 23 -5.98 -1.68 7.29
CA HIS A 23 -7.20 -1.54 8.09
C HIS A 23 -8.21 -2.64 7.76
N TYR A 24 -8.43 -2.90 6.47
CA TYR A 24 -9.32 -3.96 6.01
C TYR A 24 -8.90 -5.34 6.55
N LEU A 25 -7.62 -5.70 6.41
CA LEU A 25 -7.07 -6.97 6.90
C LEU A 25 -7.22 -7.13 8.42
N HIS A 26 -7.03 -6.04 9.18
CA HIS A 26 -7.03 -6.07 10.63
C HIS A 26 -8.43 -6.00 11.26
N ARG A 27 -9.37 -5.31 10.61
CA ARG A 27 -10.66 -4.92 11.23
C ARG A 27 -11.89 -5.36 10.45
N CYS A 28 -11.80 -5.51 9.14
CA CYS A 28 -12.97 -5.78 8.29
C CYS A 28 -13.08 -7.24 7.84
N CYS A 29 -11.97 -8.00 7.84
CA CYS A 29 -12.00 -9.43 7.52
C CYS A 29 -12.66 -10.27 8.63
N LYS A 30 -13.46 -11.28 8.24
CA LYS A 30 -14.11 -12.23 9.16
C LYS A 30 -13.12 -12.94 10.08
N LYS A 31 -11.92 -13.26 9.57
CA LYS A 31 -10.77 -13.66 10.37
C LYS A 31 -9.74 -12.54 10.25
N ARG A 32 -9.23 -12.08 11.38
CA ARG A 32 -8.16 -11.07 11.41
C ARG A 32 -6.93 -11.63 10.72
N ILE A 33 -6.45 -10.94 9.69
CA ILE A 33 -5.22 -11.30 8.96
C ILE A 33 -4.10 -10.38 9.46
N ILE A 34 -2.95 -10.95 9.83
CA ILE A 34 -1.76 -10.18 10.22
C ILE A 34 -0.69 -10.43 9.16
N HIS A 35 -0.32 -9.38 8.41
CA HIS A 35 0.62 -9.51 7.29
C HIS A 35 2.04 -9.91 7.71
N ARG A 36 2.51 -9.43 8.88
CA ARG A 36 3.83 -9.71 9.51
C ARG A 36 5.09 -9.26 8.74
N ASP A 37 5.04 -9.12 7.42
CA ASP A 37 6.19 -8.71 6.59
C ASP A 37 5.86 -7.48 5.72
N ILE A 38 5.44 -6.38 6.37
CA ILE A 38 5.14 -5.13 5.67
C ILE A 38 6.45 -4.39 5.37
N LYS A 39 6.77 -4.30 4.08
CA LYS A 39 7.94 -3.58 3.56
C LYS A 39 7.69 -3.13 2.13
N ALA A 40 8.43 -2.11 1.68
CA ALA A 40 8.23 -1.49 0.36
C ALA A 40 8.30 -2.49 -0.80
N SER A 41 9.15 -3.52 -0.73
CA SER A 41 9.26 -4.54 -1.78
C SER A 41 8.04 -5.46 -1.90
N ASN A 42 7.18 -5.51 -0.87
CA ASN A 42 5.98 -6.35 -0.82
C ASN A 42 4.70 -5.56 -1.12
N ILE A 43 4.79 -4.25 -1.33
CA ILE A 43 3.64 -3.43 -1.73
C ILE A 43 3.66 -3.34 -3.25
N LEU A 44 2.75 -4.08 -3.90
CA LEU A 44 2.57 -4.02 -5.34
C LEU A 44 1.75 -2.77 -5.69
N LEU A 45 2.30 -1.95 -6.58
CA LEU A 45 1.62 -0.77 -7.10
C LEU A 45 1.06 -1.11 -8.48
N GLY A 46 -0.26 -1.00 -8.64
CA GLY A 46 -0.91 -1.09 -9.94
C GLY A 46 -0.50 0.06 -10.87
N ARG A 47 -0.95 0.01 -12.14
CA ARG A 47 -0.64 1.04 -13.16
C ARG A 47 -1.04 2.46 -12.73
N ASP A 48 -2.01 2.58 -11.83
CA ASP A 48 -2.55 3.85 -11.34
C ASP A 48 -2.06 4.24 -9.93
N PHE A 49 -1.08 3.51 -9.38
CA PHE A 49 -0.64 3.59 -7.98
C PHE A 49 -1.70 3.18 -6.95
N GLU A 50 -2.69 2.39 -7.38
CA GLU A 50 -3.64 1.75 -6.48
C GLU A 50 -3.04 0.46 -5.89
N PRO A 51 -3.31 0.17 -4.60
CA PRO A 51 -2.89 -1.08 -3.96
C PRO A 51 -3.69 -2.25 -4.55
N GLN A 52 -3.01 -3.30 -5.01
CA GLN A 52 -3.59 -4.60 -5.38
C GLN A 52 -3.37 -5.65 -4.30
#